data_AF-I4EJT3-F1
#
_entry.id   AF-I4EJT3-F1
#
_cell.length_a   1.000
_cell.length_b   1.000
_cell.length_c   1.000
_cell.angle_alpha   90.00
_cell.angle_beta   90.00
_cell.angle_gamma   90.00
#
_symmetry.space_group_name_H-M   'P 1'
#
loop_
_entity.id
_entity.type
_entity.pdbx_description
1 polymer ?
#
loop_
_entity_poly.entity_id
_entity_poly.type
_entity_poly.pdbx_seq_one_letter_code
_entity_poly.pdbx_strand_id
1 'polypeptide(L)'
;MTFPVTARILRTGFGLLFGHRLLETVRREQPDVVVPTYPLVIGALGHLRRTGRLNIPVAALISDYGTHRLWVAPGVDHYLVISRASAPLAEEAGGRVQVIRPPVAQQFRVAPSRDDARAALGLPPDAFTALIVGGSWGVGDLISTADHAIEAGAYAVIVAGSNGALKNRLEQRFHGNPRVRIFGWTQDMPWLMAAADCLIQNAGGVTCLEAAEMGLPVLLFRPIPGHGRLNARAMEQAGAARWVHGVEEFRDLLGAASARTITLTAPRPEPGCPLVRAVVTSAVVPAPRLVQAPARSRLRLPGPVVAGASVLAMVLWLSMSPLGVALAAKGLHVRVSGYDTDTNRVAVGVRATDPVTAGSLEHVIDQERLPVALFVDAHGAEGLYPSSNVVFGIAADPHDRRLPAPWATRREVRSAAFELHRKTGAMPAYFLPASKNVNVTALAVAPRDVELVLPEHHDGQAPGPGVLIIDASGLASREAQDLLHQELQAIQEKGLQWVSLDNL
;
A
#
# COMPACT_ATOMS: atom_id res chain seq x y z
N MET A 1 -1.69 19.37 26.50
CA MET A 1 -2.35 19.42 25.17
C MET A 1 -3.62 18.57 25.16
N THR A 2 -4.73 19.09 24.61
CA THR A 2 -5.90 18.28 24.21
C THR A 2 -5.63 17.71 22.83
N PHE A 3 -5.22 16.44 22.76
CA PHE A 3 -5.16 15.75 21.48
C PHE A 3 -6.55 15.69 20.84
N PRO A 4 -6.68 15.78 19.51
CA PRO A 4 -7.94 15.51 18.84
C PRO A 4 -8.50 14.17 19.33
N VAL A 5 -9.79 14.17 19.67
CA VAL A 5 -10.47 13.00 20.26
C VAL A 5 -10.23 11.75 19.41
N THR A 6 -10.23 11.91 18.08
CA THR A 6 -9.92 10.87 17.08
C THR A 6 -8.54 10.24 17.27
N ALA A 7 -7.47 11.03 17.35
CA ALA A 7 -6.11 10.53 17.56
C ALA A 7 -5.94 9.84 18.92
N ARG A 8 -6.66 10.30 19.95
CA ARG A 8 -6.65 9.67 21.28
C ARG A 8 -7.40 8.33 21.27
N ILE A 9 -8.53 8.25 20.57
CA ILE A 9 -9.32 7.02 20.40
C ILE A 9 -8.49 5.99 19.63
N LEU A 10 -7.90 6.35 18.49
CA LEU A 10 -7.08 5.42 17.69
C LEU A 10 -5.92 4.84 18.50
N ARG A 11 -5.15 5.68 19.21
CA ARG A 11 -4.02 5.22 20.04
C ARG A 11 -4.47 4.30 21.19
N THR A 12 -5.58 4.64 21.83
CA THR A 12 -6.12 3.82 22.93
C THR A 12 -6.68 2.50 22.42
N GLY A 13 -7.40 2.52 21.30
CA GLY A 13 -7.93 1.32 20.65
C GLY A 13 -6.80 0.38 20.21
N PHE A 14 -5.75 0.89 19.57
CA PHE A 14 -4.58 0.09 19.22
C PHE A 14 -3.84 -0.47 20.44
N GLY A 15 -3.67 0.35 21.50
CA GLY A 15 -3.09 -0.11 22.76
C GLY A 15 -3.90 -1.23 23.43
N LEU A 16 -5.23 -1.21 23.31
CA LEU A 16 -6.11 -2.26 23.84
C LEU A 16 -6.09 -3.53 22.98
N LEU A 17 -6.15 -3.38 21.65
CA LEU A 17 -6.23 -4.51 20.71
C LEU A 17 -4.89 -5.24 20.52
N PHE A 18 -3.79 -4.50 20.40
CA PHE A 18 -2.47 -5.07 20.09
C PHE A 18 -1.51 -5.09 21.29
N GLY A 19 -1.89 -4.44 22.40
CA GLY A 19 -1.05 -4.37 23.58
C GLY A 19 -0.73 -5.74 24.19
N HIS A 20 -1.64 -6.72 24.08
CA HIS A 20 -1.38 -8.08 24.57
C HIS A 20 -0.20 -8.73 23.83
N ARG A 21 -0.27 -8.78 22.49
CA ARG A 21 0.79 -9.37 21.66
C ARG A 21 2.12 -8.63 21.81
N LEU A 22 2.10 -7.30 21.94
CA LEU A 22 3.31 -6.53 22.22
C LEU A 22 3.93 -6.91 23.57
N LEU A 23 3.12 -7.03 24.63
CA LEU A 23 3.62 -7.45 25.94
C LEU A 23 4.12 -8.89 25.94
N GLU A 24 3.49 -9.78 25.18
CA GLU A 24 3.91 -11.17 25.04
C GLU A 24 5.29 -11.27 24.39
N THR A 25 5.52 -10.53 23.29
CA THR A 25 6.85 -10.38 22.68
C THR A 25 7.84 -9.77 23.67
N VAL A 26 7.50 -8.69 24.36
CA VAL A 26 8.39 -8.06 25.36
C VAL A 26 8.76 -9.02 26.49
N ARG A 27 7.82 -9.84 26.98
CA ARG A 27 8.10 -10.84 28.02
C ARG A 27 9.00 -11.96 27.52
N ARG A 28 8.83 -12.38 26.25
CA ARG A 28 9.64 -13.43 25.63
C ARG A 28 11.06 -12.97 25.38
N GLU A 29 11.22 -11.79 24.77
CA GLU A 29 12.54 -11.25 24.40
C GLU A 29 13.29 -10.58 25.55
N GLN A 30 12.58 -10.21 26.63
CA GLN A 30 13.11 -9.47 27.80
C GLN A 30 14.05 -8.29 27.45
N PRO A 31 13.62 -7.34 26.60
CA PRO A 31 14.51 -6.28 26.14
C PRO A 31 14.75 -5.22 27.23
N ASP A 32 15.95 -4.63 27.24
CA ASP A 32 16.27 -3.47 28.10
C ASP A 32 15.61 -2.16 27.63
N VAL A 33 15.26 -2.08 26.35
CA VAL A 33 14.61 -0.92 25.72
C VAL A 33 13.81 -1.35 24.49
N VAL A 34 12.68 -0.70 24.24
CA VAL A 34 11.88 -0.91 23.02
C VAL A 34 12.02 0.32 22.12
N VAL A 35 12.42 0.10 20.87
CA VAL A 35 12.59 1.16 19.86
C VAL A 35 11.52 1.03 18.78
N PRO A 36 10.33 1.65 18.94
CA PRO A 36 9.31 1.63 17.90
C PRO A 36 9.64 2.62 16.78
N THR A 37 9.51 2.16 15.54
CA THR A 37 9.75 2.91 14.30
C THR A 37 8.45 3.21 13.53
N TYR A 38 7.29 3.00 14.15
CA TYR A 38 5.99 3.14 13.49
C TYR A 38 4.95 3.85 14.38
N PRO A 39 4.19 4.85 13.85
CA PRO A 39 3.30 5.70 14.64
C PRO A 39 2.30 4.95 15.55
N LEU A 40 1.65 3.91 15.02
CA LEU A 40 0.62 3.19 15.78
C LEU A 40 1.22 2.37 16.93
N VAL A 41 2.42 1.83 16.73
CA VAL A 41 3.15 1.08 17.77
C VAL A 41 3.64 2.03 18.87
N ILE A 42 4.11 3.23 18.50
CA ILE A 42 4.46 4.29 19.45
C ILE A 42 3.24 4.63 20.34
N GLY A 43 2.07 4.78 19.72
CA GLY A 43 0.81 4.99 20.43
C GLY A 43 0.47 3.90 21.44
N ALA A 44 0.58 2.64 21.03
CA ALA A 44 0.30 1.48 21.88
C ALA A 44 1.30 1.37 23.05
N LEU A 45 2.60 1.49 22.77
CA LEU A 45 3.65 1.41 23.79
C LEU A 45 3.56 2.57 24.79
N GLY A 46 3.30 3.80 24.33
CA GLY A 46 3.07 4.94 25.23
C GLY A 46 1.87 4.72 26.16
N HIS A 47 0.79 4.10 25.66
CA HIS A 47 -0.33 3.69 26.52
C HIS A 47 0.07 2.63 27.55
N LEU A 48 0.80 1.59 27.15
CA LEU A 48 1.27 0.53 28.05
C LEU A 48 2.23 1.07 29.13
N ARG A 49 3.12 2.01 28.77
CA ARG A 49 4.00 2.73 29.72
C ARG A 49 3.20 3.49 30.76
N ARG A 50 2.24 4.32 30.34
CA ARG A 50 1.42 5.14 31.27
C ARG A 50 0.53 4.31 32.18
N THR A 51 0.09 3.14 31.73
CA THR A 51 -0.75 2.24 32.53
C THR A 51 0.06 1.33 33.46
N GLY A 52 1.40 1.45 33.47
CA GLY A 52 2.29 0.60 34.27
C GLY A 52 2.34 -0.87 33.80
N ARG A 53 1.75 -1.17 32.64
CA ARG A 53 1.78 -2.52 32.05
C ARG A 53 3.11 -2.83 31.37
N LEU A 54 3.85 -1.80 30.96
CA LEU A 54 5.19 -1.90 30.41
C LEU A 54 6.16 -1.09 31.29
N ASN A 55 7.14 -1.78 31.88
CA ASN A 55 8.13 -1.17 32.79
C ASN A 55 9.47 -0.85 32.12
N ILE A 56 9.69 -1.33 30.90
CA ILE A 56 10.88 -1.12 30.07
C ILE A 56 10.75 0.22 29.34
N PRO A 57 11.83 1.03 29.21
CA PRO A 57 11.79 2.31 28.51
C PRO A 57 11.46 2.17 27.02
N VAL A 58 10.79 3.19 26.48
CA VAL A 58 10.43 3.30 25.07
C VAL A 58 11.14 4.50 24.45
N ALA A 59 11.99 4.23 23.45
CA ALA A 59 12.70 5.24 22.67
C ALA A 59 12.17 5.27 21.24
N ALA A 60 11.19 6.13 20.95
CA ALA A 60 10.55 6.20 19.65
C ALA A 60 11.47 6.82 18.60
N LEU A 61 11.72 6.11 17.50
CA LEU A 61 12.44 6.63 16.35
C LEU A 61 11.44 7.24 15.36
N ILE A 62 11.53 8.54 15.15
CA ILE A 62 10.73 9.27 14.15
C ILE A 62 11.62 9.45 12.92
N SER A 63 11.38 8.63 11.89
CA SER A 63 12.15 8.62 10.63
C SER A 63 11.71 9.67 9.61
N ASP A 64 10.74 10.51 9.97
CA ASP A 64 10.14 11.53 9.10
C ASP A 64 10.63 12.92 9.49
N TYR A 65 11.00 13.75 8.52
CA TYR A 65 11.27 15.17 8.75
C TYR A 65 10.00 15.88 9.23
N GLY A 66 8.87 15.55 8.61
CA GLY A 66 7.56 16.07 8.94
C GLY A 66 6.89 15.26 10.05
N THR A 67 7.02 15.68 11.31
CA THR A 67 6.35 14.99 12.41
C THR A 67 4.86 15.35 12.49
N HIS A 68 4.00 14.33 12.49
CA HIS A 68 2.56 14.47 12.69
C HIS A 68 2.10 13.81 13.99
N ARG A 69 0.88 14.14 14.45
CA ARG A 69 0.36 13.78 15.78
C ARG A 69 0.25 12.28 16.09
N LEU A 70 0.38 11.40 15.09
CA LEU A 70 0.41 9.95 15.34
C LEU A 70 1.81 9.47 15.75
N TRP A 71 2.87 10.18 15.38
CA TRP A 71 4.25 9.87 15.77
C TRP A 71 4.51 10.09 17.27
N VAL A 72 3.64 10.83 17.96
CA VAL A 72 3.83 11.19 19.36
C VAL A 72 2.73 10.65 20.27
N ALA A 73 3.13 10.16 21.43
CA ALA A 73 2.24 9.59 22.42
C ALA A 73 2.72 9.90 23.85
N PRO A 74 1.81 10.33 24.75
CA PRO A 74 2.15 10.43 26.16
C PRO A 74 2.61 9.08 26.72
N GLY A 75 3.69 9.08 27.50
CA GLY A 75 4.30 7.88 28.10
C GLY A 75 5.51 7.33 27.36
N VAL A 76 5.83 7.87 26.17
CA VAL A 76 7.09 7.60 25.50
C VAL A 76 8.20 8.34 26.26
N ASP A 77 9.27 7.62 26.61
CA ASP A 77 10.35 8.14 27.44
C ASP A 77 11.31 9.03 26.63
N HIS A 78 11.67 8.59 25.42
CA HIS A 78 12.57 9.30 24.51
C HIS A 78 12.03 9.35 23.09
N TYR A 79 12.26 10.48 22.40
CA TYR A 79 12.03 10.65 20.98
C TYR A 79 13.35 10.90 20.27
N LEU A 80 13.70 10.01 19.34
CA LEU A 80 14.86 10.10 18.48
C LEU A 80 14.37 10.65 17.14
N VAL A 81 14.67 11.92 16.87
CA VAL A 81 14.19 12.61 15.68
C VAL A 81 15.34 12.89 14.71
N ILE A 82 15.07 12.86 13.41
CA ILE A 82 16.13 12.99 12.39
C ILE A 82 16.45 14.44 11.99
N SER A 83 15.65 15.41 12.45
CA SER A 83 15.86 16.84 12.21
C SER A 83 15.31 17.67 13.35
N ARG A 84 15.86 18.88 13.57
CA ARG A 84 15.30 19.85 14.51
C ARG A 84 13.86 20.24 14.15
N ALA A 85 13.49 20.25 12.86
CA ALA A 85 12.13 20.55 12.41
C ALA A 85 11.08 19.56 12.95
N SER A 86 11.50 18.33 13.28
CA SER A 86 10.68 17.26 13.82
C SER A 86 10.51 17.32 15.35
N ALA A 87 11.37 18.08 16.03
CA ALA A 87 11.43 18.13 17.49
C ALA A 87 10.20 18.74 18.18
N PRO A 88 9.59 19.84 17.72
CA PRO A 88 8.59 20.58 18.51
C PRO A 88 7.40 19.72 18.95
N LEU A 89 6.85 18.89 18.06
CA LEU A 89 5.69 18.07 18.40
C LEU A 89 6.05 16.94 19.40
N ALA A 90 7.29 16.46 19.37
CA ALA A 90 7.80 15.48 20.31
C ALA A 90 8.11 16.10 21.68
N GLU A 91 8.64 17.32 21.70
CA GLU A 91 8.89 18.11 22.92
C GLU A 91 7.54 18.40 23.63
N GLU A 92 6.53 18.83 22.87
CA GLU A 92 5.17 19.04 23.38
C GLU A 92 4.49 17.78 23.97
N ALA A 93 4.90 16.59 23.52
CA ALA A 93 4.38 15.32 24.02
C ALA A 93 4.96 14.92 25.38
N GLY A 94 5.99 15.62 25.85
CA GLY A 94 6.58 15.48 27.19
C GLY A 94 7.67 14.41 27.33
N GLY A 95 8.13 13.81 26.24
CA GLY A 95 9.29 12.91 26.24
C GLY A 95 10.59 13.69 26.01
N ARG A 96 11.74 13.10 26.36
CA ARG A 96 13.05 13.72 26.06
C ARG A 96 13.30 13.61 24.56
N VAL A 97 13.60 14.72 23.89
CA VAL A 97 13.88 14.73 22.45
C VAL A 97 15.36 14.82 22.21
N GLN A 98 15.87 13.97 21.32
CA GLN A 98 17.23 14.00 20.84
C GLN A 98 17.23 13.99 19.31
N VAL A 99 17.86 15.00 18.71
CA VAL A 99 18.14 14.98 17.27
C VAL A 99 19.30 14.01 17.05
N ILE A 100 19.13 13.08 16.12
CA ILE A 100 20.06 11.98 15.83
C ILE A 100 20.44 11.97 14.36
N ARG A 101 21.61 11.38 14.07
CA ARG A 101 21.89 10.95 12.70
C ARG A 101 20.97 9.77 12.35
N PRO A 102 20.19 9.84 11.25
CA PRO A 102 19.28 8.79 10.86
C PRO A 102 20.00 7.44 10.67
N PRO A 103 19.37 6.31 11.04
CA PRO A 103 19.95 5.00 10.80
C PRO A 103 19.78 4.65 9.31
N VAL A 104 20.89 4.66 8.59
CA VAL A 104 21.00 4.22 7.20
C VAL A 104 21.85 2.96 7.15
N ALA A 105 21.50 2.00 6.28
CA ALA A 105 22.25 0.76 6.15
C ALA A 105 23.71 1.02 5.74
N GLN A 106 24.65 0.22 6.25
CA GLN A 106 26.09 0.43 6.05
C GLN A 106 26.49 0.47 4.57
N GLN A 107 25.79 -0.28 3.72
CA GLN A 107 26.02 -0.32 2.27
C GLN A 107 25.96 1.05 1.57
N PHE A 108 25.18 2.01 2.08
CA PHE A 108 25.14 3.36 1.54
C PHE A 108 26.36 4.19 1.92
N ARG A 109 27.14 3.78 2.93
CA ARG A 109 28.41 4.42 3.34
C ARG A 109 29.62 3.90 2.58
N VAL A 110 29.52 2.69 2.05
CA VAL A 110 30.57 2.00 1.29
C VAL A 110 30.13 1.77 -0.16
N ALA A 111 29.27 2.66 -0.66
CA ALA A 111 28.81 2.62 -2.03
C ALA A 111 29.99 2.78 -3.02
N PRO A 112 29.90 2.18 -4.21
CA PRO A 112 30.94 2.27 -5.23
C PRO A 112 31.13 3.71 -5.73
N SER A 113 32.20 3.93 -6.49
CA SER A 113 32.35 5.19 -7.23
C SER A 113 31.24 5.32 -8.29
N ARG A 114 30.94 6.56 -8.67
CA ARG A 114 29.96 6.86 -9.74
C ARG A 114 30.30 6.13 -11.04
N ASP A 115 31.57 6.11 -11.42
CA ASP A 115 32.02 5.53 -12.69
C ASP A 115 31.90 4.00 -12.66
N ASP A 116 32.31 3.36 -11.57
CA ASP A 116 32.13 1.91 -11.39
C ASP A 116 30.65 1.53 -11.40
N ALA A 117 29.80 2.32 -10.73
CA ALA A 117 28.37 2.08 -10.70
C ALA A 117 27.73 2.20 -12.08
N ARG A 118 28.11 3.22 -12.86
CA ARG A 118 27.63 3.41 -14.23
C ARG A 118 28.10 2.29 -15.15
N ALA A 119 29.36 1.89 -15.05
CA ALA A 119 29.90 0.78 -15.83
C ALA A 119 29.16 -0.53 -15.53
N ALA A 120 28.97 -0.86 -14.25
CA ALA A 120 28.27 -2.06 -13.82
C ALA A 120 26.79 -2.08 -14.25
N LEU A 121 26.13 -0.93 -14.27
CA LEU A 121 24.72 -0.78 -14.65
C LEU A 121 24.51 -0.55 -16.16
N GLY A 122 25.59 -0.44 -16.95
CA GLY A 122 25.51 -0.12 -18.38
C GLY A 122 24.92 1.26 -18.68
N LEU A 123 25.17 2.23 -17.80
CA LEU A 123 24.69 3.61 -17.93
C LEU A 123 25.73 4.48 -18.66
N PRO A 124 25.32 5.44 -19.50
CA PRO A 124 26.26 6.30 -20.21
C PRO A 124 27.11 7.14 -19.23
N PRO A 125 28.45 7.22 -19.43
CA PRO A 125 29.34 7.87 -18.48
C PRO A 125 29.09 9.38 -18.35
N ASP A 126 28.76 10.06 -19.45
CA ASP A 126 28.59 11.52 -19.48
C ASP A 126 27.17 12.00 -19.22
N ALA A 127 26.19 11.10 -19.18
CA ALA A 127 24.79 11.47 -19.03
C ALA A 127 24.51 12.06 -17.64
N PHE A 128 23.61 13.04 -17.59
CA PHE A 128 23.00 13.46 -16.33
C PHE A 128 21.91 12.47 -15.94
N THR A 129 22.14 11.66 -14.91
CA THR A 129 21.27 10.55 -14.50
C THR A 129 20.35 10.96 -13.36
N ALA A 130 19.04 10.98 -13.62
CA ALA A 130 18.03 11.26 -12.62
C ALA A 130 17.39 9.95 -12.14
N LEU A 131 17.58 9.62 -10.85
CA LEU A 131 16.97 8.47 -10.21
C LEU A 131 15.58 8.83 -9.70
N ILE A 132 14.52 8.20 -10.22
CA ILE A 132 13.12 8.51 -9.93
C ILE A 132 12.51 7.37 -9.10
N VAL A 133 12.07 7.68 -7.88
CA VAL A 133 11.61 6.67 -6.90
C VAL A 133 10.28 7.03 -6.24
N GLY A 134 9.31 6.12 -6.32
CA GLY A 134 7.97 6.23 -5.71
C GLY A 134 7.81 5.51 -4.36
N GLY A 135 8.93 5.14 -3.74
CA GLY A 135 8.97 4.28 -2.55
C GLY A 135 8.73 2.80 -2.86
N SER A 136 8.71 1.96 -1.82
CA SER A 136 8.55 0.50 -1.96
C SER A 136 7.28 0.07 -2.70
N TRP A 137 6.23 0.89 -2.62
CA TRP A 137 4.92 0.61 -3.22
C TRP A 137 4.73 1.23 -4.60
N GLY A 138 5.72 1.98 -5.12
CA GLY A 138 5.60 2.67 -6.42
C GLY A 138 4.37 3.57 -6.49
N VAL A 139 4.17 4.44 -5.50
CA VAL A 139 3.00 5.32 -5.44
C VAL A 139 3.34 6.67 -6.07
N GLY A 140 2.36 7.29 -6.72
CA GLY A 140 2.48 8.61 -7.33
C GLY A 140 2.65 8.58 -8.85
N ASP A 141 2.84 9.76 -9.44
CA ASP A 141 2.87 9.94 -10.89
C ASP A 141 4.30 9.87 -11.44
N LEU A 142 4.87 8.66 -11.40
CA LEU A 142 6.25 8.41 -11.85
C LEU A 142 6.39 8.50 -13.38
N ILE A 143 5.33 8.19 -14.12
CA ILE A 143 5.32 8.25 -15.59
C ILE A 143 5.52 9.70 -16.05
N SER A 144 4.66 10.63 -15.58
CA SER A 144 4.79 12.03 -15.98
C SER A 144 6.07 12.66 -15.43
N THR A 145 6.54 12.24 -14.25
CA THR A 145 7.83 12.70 -13.69
C THR A 145 8.99 12.30 -14.61
N ALA A 146 8.98 11.06 -15.13
CA ALA A 146 9.98 10.59 -16.08
C ALA A 146 9.90 11.30 -17.43
N ASP A 147 8.69 11.49 -17.98
CA ASP A 147 8.49 12.28 -19.21
C ASP A 147 9.15 13.66 -19.07
N HIS A 148 8.88 14.37 -17.97
CA HIS A 148 9.45 15.70 -17.72
C HIS A 148 10.97 15.69 -17.52
N ALA A 149 11.53 14.66 -16.87
CA ALA A 149 12.97 14.54 -16.71
C ALA A 149 13.67 14.30 -18.06
N ILE A 150 13.08 13.45 -18.91
CA ILE A 150 13.62 13.15 -20.26
C ILE A 150 13.55 14.38 -21.16
N GLU A 151 12.44 15.12 -21.13
CA GLU A 151 12.25 16.39 -21.85
C GLU A 151 13.28 17.44 -21.41
N ALA A 152 13.65 17.45 -20.13
CA ALA A 152 14.73 18.29 -19.59
C ALA A 152 16.14 17.77 -19.92
N GLY A 153 16.26 16.69 -20.71
CA GLY A 153 17.54 16.15 -21.15
C GLY A 153 18.22 15.21 -20.15
N ALA A 154 17.53 14.75 -19.10
CA ALA A 154 18.07 13.76 -18.18
C ALA A 154 17.94 12.33 -18.71
N TYR A 155 18.84 11.45 -18.26
CA TYR A 155 18.72 10.00 -18.36
C TYR A 155 17.93 9.50 -17.16
N ALA A 156 16.74 8.95 -17.39
CA ALA A 156 15.83 8.53 -16.33
C ALA A 156 16.10 7.09 -15.89
N VAL A 157 16.45 6.90 -14.63
CA VAL A 157 16.50 5.59 -13.97
C VAL A 157 15.31 5.52 -13.03
N ILE A 158 14.35 4.64 -13.29
CA ILE A 158 13.06 4.62 -12.59
C ILE A 158 12.93 3.35 -11.77
N VAL A 159 12.55 3.46 -10.51
CA VAL A 159 12.34 2.32 -9.60
C VAL A 159 10.87 2.28 -9.17
N ALA A 160 10.15 1.29 -9.66
CA ALA A 160 8.71 1.10 -9.42
C ALA A 160 8.41 0.35 -8.11
N GLY A 161 9.43 -0.15 -7.39
CA GLY A 161 9.25 -0.93 -6.18
C GLY A 161 8.49 -2.23 -6.46
N SER A 162 7.64 -2.66 -5.53
CA SER A 162 6.84 -3.89 -5.67
C SER A 162 5.60 -3.73 -6.57
N ASN A 163 5.45 -2.59 -7.26
CA ASN A 163 4.29 -2.30 -8.11
C ASN A 163 4.53 -2.79 -9.55
N GLY A 164 4.24 -4.07 -9.79
CA GLY A 164 4.39 -4.69 -11.11
C GLY A 164 3.57 -4.01 -12.20
N ALA A 165 2.34 -3.58 -11.90
CA ALA A 165 1.49 -2.87 -12.86
C ALA A 165 2.09 -1.51 -13.27
N LEU A 166 2.67 -0.76 -12.33
CA LEU A 166 3.38 0.48 -12.64
C LEU A 166 4.63 0.19 -13.50
N LYS A 167 5.41 -0.85 -13.15
CA LYS A 167 6.57 -1.27 -13.95
C LYS A 167 6.16 -1.55 -15.40
N ASN A 168 5.14 -2.36 -15.62
CA ASN A 168 4.66 -2.70 -16.96
C ASN A 168 4.23 -1.45 -17.75
N ARG A 169 3.49 -0.53 -17.11
CA ARG A 169 3.08 0.73 -17.74
C ARG A 169 4.27 1.62 -18.10
N LEU A 170 5.29 1.68 -17.24
CA LEU A 170 6.53 2.40 -17.53
C LEU A 170 7.25 1.76 -18.72
N GLU A 171 7.36 0.43 -18.76
CA GLU A 171 8.03 -0.30 -19.84
C GLU A 171 7.30 -0.13 -21.18
N GLN A 172 5.97 -0.16 -21.18
CA GLN A 172 5.17 0.14 -22.36
C GLN A 172 5.33 1.59 -22.83
N ARG A 173 5.24 2.55 -21.89
CA ARG A 173 5.34 3.99 -22.20
C ARG A 173 6.70 4.38 -22.78
N PHE A 174 7.77 3.80 -22.23
CA PHE A 174 9.15 4.15 -22.58
C PHE A 174 9.83 3.07 -23.42
N HIS A 175 9.06 2.18 -24.04
CA HIS A 175 9.59 1.10 -24.87
C HIS A 175 10.52 1.65 -25.97
N GLY A 176 11.74 1.12 -26.03
CA GLY A 176 12.75 1.54 -27.00
C GLY A 176 13.40 2.91 -26.74
N ASN A 177 13.04 3.63 -25.66
CA ASN A 177 13.68 4.90 -25.35
C ASN A 177 15.10 4.66 -24.76
N PRO A 178 16.18 5.08 -25.44
CA PRO A 178 17.54 4.80 -25.00
C PRO A 178 17.94 5.56 -23.72
N ARG A 179 17.19 6.59 -23.33
CA ARG A 179 17.44 7.42 -22.14
C ARG A 179 16.71 6.92 -20.89
N VAL A 180 16.11 5.74 -20.93
CA VAL A 180 15.31 5.21 -19.83
C VAL A 180 15.79 3.82 -19.41
N ARG A 181 15.88 3.61 -18.09
CA ARG A 181 16.04 2.30 -17.45
C ARG A 181 15.00 2.15 -16.36
N ILE A 182 14.33 1.00 -16.34
CA ILE A 182 13.22 0.74 -15.42
C ILE A 182 13.55 -0.50 -14.60
N PHE A 183 13.39 -0.35 -13.30
CA PHE A 183 13.56 -1.39 -12.30
C PHE A 183 12.25 -1.59 -11.53
N GLY A 184 12.00 -2.83 -11.12
CA GLY A 184 10.95 -3.15 -10.14
C GLY A 184 11.46 -2.97 -8.71
N TRP A 185 11.29 -4.00 -7.89
CA TRP A 185 11.96 -4.10 -6.60
C TRP A 185 13.44 -4.41 -6.82
N THR A 186 14.33 -3.78 -6.05
CA THR A 186 15.78 -3.99 -6.14
C THR A 186 16.44 -3.85 -4.77
N GLN A 187 17.54 -4.57 -4.56
CA GLN A 187 18.44 -4.40 -3.41
C GLN A 187 19.65 -3.51 -3.75
N ASP A 188 19.83 -3.17 -5.02
CA ASP A 188 20.99 -2.44 -5.54
C ASP A 188 20.82 -0.92 -5.47
N MET A 189 19.99 -0.45 -4.55
CA MET A 189 19.76 0.99 -4.35
C MET A 189 21.05 1.80 -4.12
N PRO A 190 22.06 1.29 -3.38
CA PRO A 190 23.35 1.99 -3.25
C PRO A 190 24.04 2.18 -4.62
N TRP A 191 23.97 1.20 -5.51
CA TRP A 191 24.55 1.30 -6.86
C TRP A 191 23.79 2.30 -7.72
N LEU A 192 22.46 2.25 -7.68
CA LEU A 192 21.60 3.18 -8.42
C LEU A 192 21.81 4.63 -7.95
N MET A 193 21.93 4.85 -6.64
CA MET A 193 22.22 6.17 -6.07
C MET A 193 23.63 6.65 -6.40
N ALA A 194 24.64 5.78 -6.35
CA ALA A 194 26.02 6.12 -6.72
C ALA A 194 26.14 6.53 -8.19
N ALA A 195 25.38 5.90 -9.09
CA ALA A 195 25.37 6.24 -10.50
C ALA A 195 24.59 7.52 -10.83
N ALA A 196 23.71 7.99 -9.94
CA ALA A 196 22.81 9.11 -10.16
C ALA A 196 23.47 10.47 -9.88
N ASP A 197 23.00 11.51 -10.59
CA ASP A 197 23.30 12.92 -10.33
C ASP A 197 22.30 13.56 -9.36
N CYS A 198 21.06 13.06 -9.35
CA CYS A 198 20.06 13.45 -8.35
C CYS A 198 19.03 12.34 -8.12
N LEU A 199 18.40 12.39 -6.95
CA LEU A 199 17.20 11.62 -6.60
C LEU A 199 15.96 12.51 -6.76
N ILE A 200 14.98 12.05 -7.52
CA ILE A 200 13.64 12.62 -7.60
C ILE A 200 12.67 11.72 -6.84
N GLN A 201 11.99 12.27 -5.84
CA GLN A 201 11.17 11.51 -4.90
C GLN A 201 9.89 12.31 -4.54
N ASN A 202 8.84 11.63 -4.06
CA ASN A 202 7.51 12.22 -3.87
C ASN A 202 6.90 12.06 -2.46
N ALA A 203 7.66 11.65 -1.44
CA ALA A 203 7.15 11.37 -0.10
C ALA A 203 8.09 11.75 1.06
N GLY A 204 9.35 12.09 0.80
CA GLY A 204 10.40 12.37 1.77
C GLY A 204 10.68 11.22 2.75
N GLY A 205 10.68 9.98 2.26
CA GLY A 205 10.90 8.77 3.09
C GLY A 205 12.38 8.45 3.34
N VAL A 206 12.65 7.24 3.87
CA VAL A 206 14.00 6.75 4.20
C VAL A 206 14.97 6.81 3.01
N THR A 207 14.48 6.64 1.78
CA THR A 207 15.28 6.82 0.55
C THR A 207 15.95 8.19 0.44
N CYS A 208 15.34 9.25 0.99
CA CYS A 208 15.97 10.57 1.03
C CYS A 208 17.07 10.65 2.09
N LEU A 209 16.98 9.87 3.17
CA LEU A 209 18.03 9.75 4.19
C LEU A 209 19.23 8.99 3.63
N GLU A 210 18.97 7.93 2.87
CA GLU A 210 19.97 7.18 2.11
C GLU A 210 20.71 8.09 1.12
N ALA A 211 19.97 8.88 0.33
CA ALA A 211 20.55 9.86 -0.58
C ALA A 211 21.38 10.93 0.15
N ALA A 212 20.89 11.46 1.27
CA ALA A 212 21.64 12.42 2.09
C ALA A 212 22.94 11.85 2.64
N GLU A 213 22.93 10.58 3.08
CA GLU A 213 24.13 9.87 3.54
C GLU A 213 25.18 9.70 2.44
N MET A 214 24.74 9.56 1.18
CA MET A 214 25.59 9.48 -0.01
C MET A 214 25.95 10.83 -0.63
N GLY A 215 25.42 11.94 -0.09
CA GLY A 215 25.59 13.27 -0.68
C GLY A 215 24.89 13.46 -2.04
N LEU A 216 23.88 12.65 -2.35
CA LEU A 216 23.10 12.73 -3.58
C LEU A 216 22.02 13.84 -3.44
N PRO A 217 22.01 14.87 -4.31
CA PRO A 217 20.97 15.91 -4.32
C PRO A 217 19.56 15.31 -4.39
N VAL A 218 18.65 15.83 -3.56
CA VAL A 218 17.25 15.35 -3.49
C VAL A 218 16.30 16.44 -3.99
N LEU A 219 15.53 16.10 -5.02
CA LEU A 219 14.43 16.90 -5.56
C LEU A 219 13.10 16.24 -5.17
N LEU A 220 12.27 16.99 -4.46
CA LEU A 220 10.91 16.55 -4.15
C LEU A 220 9.95 17.13 -5.18
N PHE A 221 9.32 16.25 -5.96
CA PHE A 221 8.41 16.64 -7.04
C PHE A 221 7.08 15.90 -6.91
N ARG A 222 5.98 16.64 -7.10
CA ARG A 222 4.60 16.17 -6.93
C ARG A 222 4.41 15.29 -5.68
N PRO A 223 4.76 15.81 -4.49
CA PRO A 223 4.67 14.99 -3.29
C PRO A 223 3.24 14.56 -2.99
N ILE A 224 3.10 13.32 -2.55
CA ILE A 224 1.79 12.73 -2.24
C ILE A 224 1.08 13.54 -1.15
N PRO A 225 -0.27 13.67 -1.23
CA PRO A 225 -1.04 14.43 -0.26
C PRO A 225 -0.83 13.96 1.19
N GLY A 226 -0.96 14.89 2.14
CA GLY A 226 -0.77 14.59 3.56
C GLY A 226 0.70 14.48 3.94
N HIS A 227 1.15 13.28 4.32
CA HIS A 227 2.48 13.07 4.88
C HIS A 227 3.62 13.42 3.91
N GLY A 228 3.46 13.15 2.61
CA GLY A 228 4.47 13.51 1.60
C GLY A 228 4.70 15.02 1.50
N ARG A 229 3.64 15.82 1.48
CA ARG A 229 3.72 17.30 1.51
C ARG A 229 4.30 17.83 2.83
N LEU A 230 3.98 17.19 3.95
CA LEU A 230 4.52 17.57 5.25
C LEU A 230 6.03 17.32 5.31
N ASN A 231 6.48 16.15 4.84
CA ASN A 231 7.89 15.84 4.72
C ASN A 231 8.59 16.78 3.76
N ALA A 232 8.01 17.08 2.59
CA ALA A 232 8.64 17.98 1.64
C ALA A 232 8.91 19.38 2.20
N ARG A 233 7.93 19.95 2.89
CA ARG A 233 8.10 21.22 3.62
C ARG A 233 9.21 21.16 4.65
N ALA A 234 9.19 20.14 5.51
CA ALA A 234 10.15 20.02 6.60
C ALA A 234 11.57 19.75 6.09
N MET A 235 11.71 18.96 5.03
CA MET A 235 12.99 18.68 4.38
C MET A 235 13.57 19.92 3.71
N GLU A 236 12.75 20.70 3.02
CA GLU A 236 13.19 21.96 2.40
C GLU A 236 13.65 22.97 3.45
N GLN A 237 12.87 23.14 4.52
CA GLN A 237 13.25 24.00 5.65
C GLN A 237 14.55 23.57 6.33
N ALA A 238 14.82 22.27 6.38
CA ALA A 238 16.05 21.72 6.93
C ALA A 238 17.23 21.76 5.93
N GLY A 239 17.03 22.20 4.68
CA GLY A 239 18.05 22.13 3.63
C GLY A 239 18.42 20.70 3.21
N ALA A 240 17.54 19.74 3.49
CA ALA A 240 17.73 18.32 3.20
C ALA A 240 17.21 17.91 1.81
N ALA A 241 16.38 18.74 1.19
CA ALA A 241 15.91 18.56 -0.19
C ALA A 241 15.46 19.90 -0.78
N ARG A 242 15.33 19.96 -2.11
CA ARG A 242 14.66 21.06 -2.82
C ARG A 242 13.23 20.64 -3.15
N TRP A 243 12.22 21.39 -2.70
CA TRP A 243 10.84 21.14 -3.14
C TRP A 243 10.57 21.91 -4.43
N VAL A 244 10.23 21.17 -5.48
CA VAL A 244 9.88 21.73 -6.79
C VAL A 244 8.35 21.79 -6.93
N HIS A 245 7.81 22.99 -7.12
CA HIS A 245 6.37 23.26 -7.01
C HIS A 245 5.60 23.13 -8.32
N GLY A 246 6.28 23.19 -9.46
CA GLY A 246 5.67 23.18 -10.78
C GLY A 246 6.48 22.40 -11.82
N VAL A 247 5.83 22.05 -12.93
CA VAL A 247 6.46 21.33 -14.05
C VAL A 247 7.53 22.20 -14.74
N GLU A 248 7.26 23.49 -14.88
CA GLU A 248 8.20 24.45 -15.50
C GLU A 248 9.47 24.58 -14.66
N GLU A 249 9.34 24.88 -13.36
CA GLU A 249 10.48 24.91 -12.41
C GLU A 249 11.27 23.59 -12.44
N PHE A 250 10.56 22.45 -12.52
CA PHE A 250 11.18 21.13 -12.59
C PHE A 250 12.01 20.95 -13.86
N ARG A 251 11.45 21.27 -15.03
CA ARG A 251 12.15 21.16 -16.31
C ARG A 251 13.32 22.14 -16.40
N ASP A 252 13.16 23.37 -15.93
CA ASP A 252 14.23 24.38 -15.94
C ASP A 252 15.39 23.98 -15.04
N LEU A 253 15.09 23.53 -13.82
CA LEU A 253 16.10 23.11 -12.86
C LEU A 253 16.88 21.88 -13.37
N LEU A 254 16.18 20.86 -13.87
CA LEU A 254 16.82 19.67 -14.43
C LEU A 254 17.55 19.97 -15.73
N GLY A 255 17.01 20.85 -16.58
CA GLY A 255 17.61 21.25 -17.83
C GLY A 255 18.93 21.98 -17.61
N ALA A 256 18.95 22.93 -16.67
CA ALA A 256 20.15 23.63 -16.26
C ALA A 256 21.18 22.67 -15.64
N ALA A 257 20.75 21.74 -14.78
CA ALA A 257 21.63 20.75 -14.17
C ALA A 257 22.20 19.77 -15.21
N SER A 258 21.38 19.30 -16.15
CA SER A 258 21.79 18.41 -17.25
C SER A 258 22.78 19.08 -18.21
N ALA A 259 22.54 20.36 -18.52
CA ALA A 259 23.46 21.20 -19.28
C ALA A 259 24.71 21.62 -18.49
N ARG A 260 24.84 21.22 -17.22
CA ARG A 260 25.93 21.56 -16.30
C ARG A 260 26.12 23.08 -16.11
N THR A 261 25.06 23.86 -16.25
CA THR A 261 25.08 25.31 -15.99
C THR A 261 24.85 25.63 -14.52
N ILE A 262 24.27 24.69 -13.77
CA ILE A 262 24.14 24.73 -12.31
C ILE A 262 24.63 23.42 -11.70
N THR A 263 24.95 23.46 -10.41
CA THR A 263 25.19 22.26 -9.59
C THR A 263 24.06 22.14 -8.58
N LEU A 264 23.43 20.97 -8.51
CA LEU A 264 22.40 20.71 -7.51
C LEU A 264 23.05 20.54 -6.14
N THR A 265 22.45 21.15 -5.12
CA THR A 265 22.97 21.11 -3.75
C THR A 265 22.69 19.77 -3.10
N ALA A 266 23.73 19.10 -2.62
CA ALA A 266 23.61 17.89 -1.81
C ALA A 266 22.94 18.22 -0.45
N PRO A 267 22.12 17.31 0.10
CA PRO A 267 21.56 17.45 1.44
C PRO A 267 22.70 17.57 2.47
N ARG A 268 22.54 18.45 3.45
CA ARG A 268 23.48 18.52 4.59
C ARG A 268 22.86 17.83 5.80
N PRO A 269 23.45 16.73 6.29
CA PRO A 269 23.06 16.17 7.58
C PRO A 269 23.24 17.21 8.69
N GLU A 270 22.36 17.19 9.69
CA GLU A 270 22.50 18.03 10.89
C GLU A 270 23.87 17.76 11.56
N PRO A 271 24.76 18.76 11.64
CA PRO A 271 26.12 18.55 12.11
C PRO A 271 26.16 18.17 13.60
N GLY A 272 27.11 17.32 13.98
CA GLY A 272 27.34 16.95 15.38
C GLY A 272 26.26 16.06 16.00
N CYS A 273 25.31 15.51 15.21
CA CYS A 273 24.28 14.64 15.74
C CYS A 273 24.82 13.24 16.10
N PRO A 274 24.50 12.70 17.29
CA PRO A 274 24.94 11.37 17.70
C PRO A 274 24.27 10.27 16.86
N LEU A 275 24.96 9.14 16.73
CA LEU A 275 24.37 7.92 16.17
C LEU A 275 23.24 7.40 17.08
N VAL A 276 22.19 6.84 16.46
CA VAL A 276 21.05 6.23 17.18
C VAL A 276 21.51 5.30 18.29
N ARG A 277 22.48 4.42 18.01
CA ARG A 277 23.03 3.47 18.99
C ARG A 277 23.55 4.17 20.24
N ALA A 278 24.31 5.26 20.10
CA ALA A 278 24.86 5.98 21.24
C ALA A 278 23.75 6.55 22.13
N VAL A 279 22.68 7.08 21.52
CA VAL A 279 21.54 7.63 22.25
C VAL A 279 20.72 6.52 22.91
N VAL A 280 20.44 5.43 22.20
CA VAL A 280 19.70 4.30 22.78
C VAL A 280 20.45 3.71 23.97
N THR A 281 21.76 3.51 23.88
CA THR A 281 22.57 3.05 25.03
C THR A 281 22.53 4.03 26.20
N SER A 282 22.50 5.34 25.94
CA SER A 282 22.32 6.35 27.01
C SER A 282 20.90 6.40 27.59
N ALA A 283 19.88 6.03 26.80
CA ALA A 283 18.48 5.96 27.22
C ALA A 283 18.17 4.72 28.07
N VAL A 284 19.04 3.70 28.03
CA VAL A 284 19.01 2.53 28.93
C VAL A 284 19.43 2.91 30.37
N VAL A 285 20.11 4.06 30.56
CA VAL A 285 20.34 4.62 31.90
C VAL A 285 18.97 5.03 32.47
N PRO A 286 18.58 4.58 33.68
CA PRO A 286 17.18 4.41 34.03
C PRO A 286 16.38 5.69 33.82
N ALA A 287 15.45 5.67 32.86
CA ALA A 287 14.36 6.63 32.87
C ALA A 287 13.65 6.48 34.23
N PRO A 288 13.43 7.56 34.99
CA PRO A 288 12.74 7.47 36.27
C PRO A 288 11.43 6.70 36.05
N ARG A 289 11.18 5.66 36.85
CA ARG A 289 9.91 4.93 36.82
C ARG A 289 8.82 5.99 36.81
N LEU A 290 8.03 6.05 35.74
CA LEU A 290 6.85 6.89 35.72
C LEU A 290 6.04 6.50 36.95
N VAL A 291 6.04 7.38 37.95
CA VAL A 291 5.18 7.27 39.12
C VAL A 291 3.80 7.03 38.53
N GLN A 292 3.15 5.94 38.94
CA GLN A 292 1.78 5.66 38.53
C GLN A 292 1.03 6.98 38.63
N ALA A 293 0.54 7.49 37.50
CA ALA A 293 -0.30 8.68 37.57
C ALA A 293 -1.40 8.34 38.58
N PRO A 294 -1.55 9.10 39.68
CA PRO A 294 -2.52 8.78 40.72
C PRO A 294 -3.83 8.56 39.98
N ALA A 295 -4.43 7.37 40.16
CA ALA A 295 -5.49 6.83 39.31
C ALA A 295 -6.41 7.96 38.85
N ARG A 296 -6.10 8.57 37.69
CA ARG A 296 -6.85 9.73 37.25
C ARG A 296 -8.18 9.16 36.91
N SER A 297 -9.18 9.58 37.70
CA SER A 297 -10.58 9.17 37.69
C SER A 297 -10.86 8.45 36.39
N ARG A 298 -11.13 7.13 36.43
CA ARG A 298 -11.66 6.39 35.28
C ARG A 298 -12.59 7.37 34.59
N LEU A 299 -12.24 7.83 33.38
CA LEU A 299 -13.11 8.70 32.64
C LEU A 299 -14.32 7.79 32.41
N ARG A 300 -15.34 7.94 33.26
CA ARG A 300 -16.62 7.30 33.08
C ARG A 300 -17.17 8.02 31.86
N LEU A 301 -16.76 7.52 30.70
CA LEU A 301 -17.49 7.78 29.48
C LEU A 301 -18.93 7.36 29.82
N PRO A 302 -19.93 8.23 29.57
CA PRO A 302 -21.32 7.87 29.82
C PRO A 302 -21.58 6.48 29.24
N GLY A 303 -22.35 5.64 29.95
CA GLY A 303 -22.76 4.32 29.45
C GLY A 303 -23.08 4.29 27.94
N PRO A 304 -23.82 5.27 27.39
CA PRO A 304 -24.08 5.33 25.95
C PRO A 304 -22.85 5.59 25.04
N VAL A 305 -21.78 6.22 25.53
CA VAL A 305 -20.54 6.42 24.77
C VAL A 305 -19.67 5.16 24.74
N VAL A 306 -19.63 4.42 25.85
CA VAL A 306 -18.98 3.09 25.88
C VAL A 306 -19.79 2.11 25.05
N ALA A 307 -21.11 2.10 25.19
CA ALA A 307 -21.99 1.30 24.35
C ALA A 307 -21.84 1.68 22.87
N GLY A 308 -21.80 2.97 22.54
CA GLY A 308 -21.58 3.44 21.17
C GLY A 308 -20.21 3.05 20.61
N ALA A 309 -19.14 3.10 21.40
CA ALA A 309 -17.82 2.66 20.99
C ALA A 309 -17.72 1.13 20.86
N SER A 310 -18.37 0.37 21.75
CA SER A 310 -18.47 -1.09 21.67
C SER A 310 -19.36 -1.54 20.50
N VAL A 311 -20.45 -0.83 20.23
CA VAL A 311 -21.30 -1.04 19.04
C VAL A 311 -20.52 -0.69 17.79
N LEU A 312 -19.76 0.41 17.76
CA LEU A 312 -18.93 0.76 16.61
C LEU A 312 -17.81 -0.26 16.39
N ALA A 313 -17.15 -0.72 17.46
CA ALA A 313 -16.14 -1.77 17.40
C ALA A 313 -16.73 -3.12 16.97
N MET A 314 -17.93 -3.46 17.44
CA MET A 314 -18.66 -4.65 17.05
C MET A 314 -19.16 -4.56 15.61
N VAL A 315 -19.61 -3.39 15.15
CA VAL A 315 -19.96 -3.12 13.74
C VAL A 315 -18.71 -3.21 12.88
N LEU A 316 -17.58 -2.62 13.28
CA LEU A 316 -16.29 -2.75 12.58
C LEU A 316 -15.79 -4.21 12.56
N TRP A 317 -15.97 -4.96 13.64
CA TRP A 317 -15.58 -6.36 13.71
C TRP A 317 -16.50 -7.26 12.87
N LEU A 318 -17.82 -7.10 13.00
CA LEU A 318 -18.82 -7.76 12.16
C LEU A 318 -18.61 -7.41 10.69
N SER A 319 -18.20 -6.18 10.39
CA SER A 319 -17.91 -5.73 9.02
C SER A 319 -16.78 -6.50 8.33
N MET A 320 -15.92 -7.14 9.12
CA MET A 320 -14.81 -7.99 8.70
C MET A 320 -15.14 -9.50 8.81
N SER A 321 -16.38 -9.84 9.16
CA SER A 321 -16.85 -11.22 9.31
C SER A 321 -17.87 -11.60 8.22
N PRO A 322 -17.93 -12.87 7.80
CA PRO A 322 -18.91 -13.34 6.82
C PRO A 322 -20.37 -13.03 7.24
N LEU A 323 -20.72 -13.26 8.51
CA LEU A 323 -22.06 -13.00 9.07
C LEU A 323 -22.47 -11.51 8.98
N GLY A 324 -21.52 -10.58 9.17
CA GLY A 324 -21.81 -9.15 9.09
C GLY A 324 -22.00 -8.65 7.66
N VAL A 325 -21.39 -9.30 6.66
CA VAL A 325 -21.68 -9.03 5.24
C VAL A 325 -23.09 -9.48 4.89
N ALA A 326 -23.52 -10.67 5.34
CA ALA A 326 -24.86 -11.19 5.10
C ALA A 326 -25.96 -10.30 5.74
N LEU A 327 -25.76 -9.85 6.98
CA LEU A 327 -26.68 -8.93 7.66
C LEU A 327 -26.72 -7.54 6.98
N ALA A 328 -25.58 -7.01 6.55
CA ALA A 328 -25.50 -5.74 5.84
C ALA A 328 -26.15 -5.81 4.45
N ALA A 329 -25.96 -6.91 3.73
CA ALA A 329 -26.59 -7.13 2.43
C ALA A 329 -28.13 -7.18 2.54
N LYS A 330 -28.66 -7.84 3.59
CA LYS A 330 -30.10 -7.87 3.88
C LYS A 330 -30.66 -6.48 4.17
N GLY A 331 -29.91 -5.62 4.86
CA GLY A 331 -30.30 -4.22 5.13
C GLY A 331 -30.16 -3.29 3.92
N LEU A 332 -29.30 -3.62 2.97
CA LEU A 332 -29.07 -2.84 1.74
C LEU A 332 -29.83 -3.37 0.52
N HIS A 333 -30.65 -4.41 0.69
CA HIS A 333 -31.34 -5.13 -0.39
C HIS A 333 -30.41 -5.63 -1.51
N VAL A 334 -29.16 -5.96 -1.17
CA VAL A 334 -28.20 -6.56 -2.10
C VAL A 334 -28.40 -8.08 -2.09
N ARG A 335 -28.62 -8.68 -3.26
CA ARG A 335 -28.65 -10.15 -3.39
C ARG A 335 -27.22 -10.70 -3.30
N VAL A 336 -27.05 -11.78 -2.56
CA VAL A 336 -25.76 -12.41 -2.31
C VAL A 336 -25.89 -13.89 -2.63
N SER A 337 -25.18 -14.34 -3.65
CA SER A 337 -25.06 -15.75 -4.02
C SER A 337 -23.92 -16.42 -3.26
N GLY A 338 -24.13 -17.67 -2.81
CA GLY A 338 -23.11 -18.50 -2.15
C GLY A 338 -23.24 -18.69 -0.63
N TYR A 339 -24.40 -18.41 -0.02
CA TYR A 339 -24.64 -18.59 1.43
C TYR A 339 -25.58 -19.74 1.82
N ASP A 340 -26.27 -20.33 0.85
CA ASP A 340 -27.20 -21.44 1.06
C ASP A 340 -26.91 -22.50 0.00
N THR A 341 -25.95 -23.37 0.29
CA THR A 341 -25.45 -24.33 -0.69
C THR A 341 -26.09 -25.67 -0.44
N ASP A 342 -27.00 -26.05 -1.32
CA ASP A 342 -27.41 -27.44 -1.47
C ASP A 342 -26.13 -28.30 -1.64
N THR A 343 -25.93 -29.30 -0.78
CA THR A 343 -24.62 -29.96 -0.54
C THR A 343 -24.02 -30.69 -1.76
N ASN A 344 -24.73 -30.69 -2.90
CA ASN A 344 -24.33 -31.40 -4.12
C ASN A 344 -24.25 -30.52 -5.39
N ARG A 345 -24.36 -29.20 -5.26
CA ARG A 345 -24.29 -28.26 -6.39
C ARG A 345 -23.10 -27.31 -6.30
N VAL A 346 -22.49 -27.03 -7.45
CA VAL A 346 -21.43 -26.03 -7.58
C VAL A 346 -21.74 -25.07 -8.73
N ALA A 347 -21.68 -23.77 -8.46
CA ALA A 347 -21.71 -22.76 -9.51
C ALA A 347 -20.29 -22.35 -9.86
N VAL A 348 -20.01 -22.27 -11.16
CA VAL A 348 -18.66 -22.00 -11.66
C VAL A 348 -18.63 -20.62 -12.29
N GLY A 349 -17.68 -19.81 -11.85
CA GLY A 349 -17.28 -18.58 -12.49
C GLY A 349 -15.84 -18.67 -12.98
N VAL A 350 -15.53 -18.03 -14.10
CA VAL A 350 -14.15 -17.89 -14.59
C VAL A 350 -13.80 -16.42 -14.62
N ARG A 351 -12.63 -16.06 -14.09
CA ARG A 351 -12.11 -14.71 -14.14
C ARG A 351 -11.03 -14.58 -15.21
N ALA A 352 -11.10 -13.51 -16.00
CA ALA A 352 -10.05 -13.11 -16.94
C ALA A 352 -9.85 -11.58 -16.91
N THR A 353 -8.59 -11.14 -16.97
CA THR A 353 -8.22 -9.71 -16.89
C THR A 353 -7.62 -9.17 -18.18
N ASP A 354 -7.27 -10.03 -19.14
CA ASP A 354 -6.79 -9.63 -20.45
C ASP A 354 -7.87 -9.87 -21.54
N PRO A 355 -8.03 -8.95 -22.50
CA PRO A 355 -9.02 -9.05 -23.58
C PRO A 355 -8.98 -10.35 -24.39
N VAL A 356 -7.79 -10.86 -24.67
CA VAL A 356 -7.58 -11.97 -25.60
C VAL A 356 -8.05 -13.26 -24.95
N THR A 357 -7.65 -13.51 -23.71
CA THR A 357 -8.07 -14.67 -22.93
C THR A 357 -9.54 -14.59 -22.56
N ALA A 358 -10.04 -13.41 -22.17
CA ALA A 358 -11.46 -13.22 -21.92
C ALA A 358 -12.30 -13.56 -23.17
N GLY A 359 -11.87 -13.14 -24.36
CA GLY A 359 -12.56 -13.46 -25.61
C GLY A 359 -12.48 -14.94 -25.98
N SER A 360 -11.33 -15.58 -25.72
CA SER A 360 -11.16 -17.01 -25.94
C SER A 360 -12.02 -17.88 -25.01
N LEU A 361 -12.20 -17.44 -23.76
CA LEU A 361 -13.07 -18.11 -22.78
C LEU A 361 -14.55 -17.88 -23.10
N GLU A 362 -14.92 -16.66 -23.45
CA GLU A 362 -16.28 -16.32 -23.89
C GLU A 362 -16.72 -17.20 -25.06
N HIS A 363 -15.86 -17.37 -26.07
CA HIS A 363 -16.11 -18.21 -27.22
C HIS A 363 -16.39 -19.67 -26.84
N VAL A 364 -15.58 -20.24 -25.94
CA VAL A 364 -15.75 -21.63 -25.47
C VAL A 364 -17.03 -21.78 -24.66
N ILE A 365 -17.30 -20.83 -23.75
CA ILE A 365 -18.52 -20.85 -22.92
C ILE A 365 -19.78 -20.80 -23.80
N ASP A 366 -19.81 -19.97 -24.84
CA ASP A 366 -20.94 -19.88 -25.76
C ASP A 366 -21.08 -21.13 -26.65
N GLN A 367 -19.99 -21.57 -27.28
CA GLN A 367 -20.00 -22.71 -28.21
C GLN A 367 -20.43 -24.01 -27.54
N GLU A 368 -19.94 -24.27 -26.34
CA GLU A 368 -20.23 -25.48 -25.58
C GLU A 368 -21.46 -25.34 -24.67
N ARG A 369 -22.05 -24.13 -24.61
CA ARG A 369 -23.19 -23.80 -23.74
C ARG A 369 -22.92 -24.15 -22.28
N LEU A 370 -21.72 -23.82 -21.82
CA LEU A 370 -21.32 -24.06 -20.44
C LEU A 370 -22.11 -23.09 -19.54
N PRO A 371 -22.78 -23.57 -18.47
CA PRO A 371 -23.47 -22.70 -17.51
C PRO A 371 -22.47 -22.08 -16.54
N VAL A 372 -21.53 -21.32 -17.09
CA VAL A 372 -20.39 -20.70 -16.40
C VAL A 372 -20.49 -19.19 -16.58
N ALA A 373 -20.33 -18.44 -15.50
CA ALA A 373 -20.28 -16.98 -15.60
C ALA A 373 -18.86 -16.48 -15.86
N LEU A 374 -18.71 -15.56 -16.82
CA LEU A 374 -17.43 -14.94 -17.13
C LEU A 374 -17.30 -13.60 -16.40
N PHE A 375 -16.32 -13.51 -15.51
CA PHE A 375 -15.98 -12.33 -14.74
C PHE A 375 -14.80 -11.58 -15.36
N VAL A 376 -15.01 -10.32 -15.73
CA VAL A 376 -13.95 -9.48 -16.32
C VAL A 376 -13.79 -8.18 -15.54
N ASP A 377 -12.58 -7.65 -15.53
CA ASP A 377 -12.32 -6.30 -15.05
C ASP A 377 -12.45 -5.28 -16.20
N ALA A 378 -12.10 -4.01 -15.93
CA ALA A 378 -12.20 -2.97 -16.95
C ALA A 378 -11.29 -3.24 -18.16
N HIS A 379 -10.13 -3.87 -17.96
CA HIS A 379 -9.18 -4.15 -19.03
C HIS A 379 -9.61 -5.39 -19.83
N GLY A 380 -9.99 -6.47 -19.17
CA GLY A 380 -10.52 -7.67 -19.80
C GLY A 380 -11.78 -7.40 -20.62
N ALA A 381 -12.57 -6.39 -20.26
CA ALA A 381 -13.75 -5.94 -21.03
C ALA A 381 -13.40 -5.17 -22.32
N GLU A 382 -12.17 -4.67 -22.47
CA GLU A 382 -11.72 -3.99 -23.70
C GLU A 382 -11.73 -4.99 -24.86
N GLY A 383 -12.20 -4.59 -26.05
CA GLY A 383 -12.20 -5.48 -27.23
C GLY A 383 -13.11 -6.71 -27.21
N LEU A 384 -13.75 -7.08 -26.09
CA LEU A 384 -14.77 -8.15 -26.05
C LEU A 384 -16.02 -7.79 -26.87
N TYR A 385 -16.59 -8.78 -27.56
CA TYR A 385 -17.86 -8.71 -28.30
C TYR A 385 -18.79 -9.82 -27.82
N PRO A 386 -19.50 -9.61 -26.71
CA PRO A 386 -20.04 -10.72 -25.96
C PRO A 386 -21.35 -11.25 -26.54
N SER A 387 -21.47 -12.57 -26.64
CA SER A 387 -22.68 -13.28 -27.03
C SER A 387 -23.78 -13.11 -26.00
N SER A 388 -25.05 -13.10 -26.45
CA SER A 388 -26.21 -12.97 -25.57
C SER A 388 -26.45 -14.19 -24.67
N ASN A 389 -25.77 -15.31 -24.95
CA ASN A 389 -25.96 -16.55 -24.19
C ASN A 389 -24.93 -16.70 -23.04
N VAL A 390 -23.93 -15.83 -22.97
CA VAL A 390 -22.90 -15.87 -21.93
C VAL A 390 -23.29 -14.92 -20.82
N VAL A 391 -23.21 -15.42 -19.59
CA VAL A 391 -23.54 -14.66 -18.39
C VAL A 391 -22.30 -13.91 -17.92
N PHE A 392 -22.40 -12.59 -17.82
CA PHE A 392 -21.25 -11.73 -17.45
C PHE A 392 -21.35 -11.20 -16.02
N GLY A 393 -20.22 -11.25 -15.34
CA GLY A 393 -19.97 -10.55 -14.08
C GLY A 393 -18.80 -9.58 -14.19
N ILE A 394 -18.69 -8.67 -13.23
CA ILE A 394 -17.53 -7.79 -13.09
C ILE A 394 -16.64 -8.28 -11.96
N ALA A 395 -15.35 -8.42 -12.23
CA ALA A 395 -14.34 -8.62 -11.20
C ALA A 395 -13.70 -7.28 -10.80
N ALA A 396 -13.54 -7.05 -9.51
CA ALA A 396 -12.58 -6.07 -9.02
C ALA A 396 -11.16 -6.67 -9.02
N ASP A 397 -10.15 -5.85 -9.32
CA ASP A 397 -8.76 -6.29 -9.44
C ASP A 397 -8.23 -6.89 -8.12
N PRO A 398 -7.93 -8.20 -8.06
CA PRO A 398 -7.40 -8.87 -6.87
C PRO A 398 -5.97 -8.46 -6.53
N HIS A 399 -5.24 -7.84 -7.46
CA HIS A 399 -3.85 -7.43 -7.33
C HIS A 399 -3.69 -5.94 -7.00
N ASP A 400 -4.79 -5.19 -6.83
CA ASP A 400 -4.74 -3.80 -6.36
C ASP A 400 -4.28 -3.75 -4.90
N ARG A 401 -2.96 -3.67 -4.71
CA ARG A 401 -2.28 -3.55 -3.42
C ARG A 401 -2.34 -2.14 -2.82
N ARG A 402 -3.15 -1.23 -3.35
CA ARG A 402 -3.34 0.10 -2.76
C ARG A 402 -4.13 -0.02 -1.46
N LEU A 403 -3.83 0.85 -0.49
CA LEU A 403 -4.70 1.05 0.68
C LEU A 403 -6.15 1.20 0.20
N PRO A 404 -7.14 0.61 0.91
CA PRO A 404 -8.51 0.55 0.43
C PRO A 404 -9.00 1.98 0.17
N ALA A 405 -9.12 2.32 -1.11
CA ALA A 405 -9.75 3.54 -1.58
C ALA A 405 -11.02 3.10 -2.30
N PRO A 406 -12.12 2.80 -1.58
CA PRO A 406 -13.32 2.19 -2.16
C PRO A 406 -13.90 2.98 -3.33
N TRP A 407 -13.66 4.29 -3.36
CA TRP A 407 -14.11 5.19 -4.43
C TRP A 407 -13.35 5.00 -5.74
N ALA A 408 -12.08 4.62 -5.72
CA ALA A 408 -11.28 4.36 -6.93
C ALA A 408 -11.70 3.03 -7.56
N THR A 409 -11.76 1.96 -6.76
CA THR A 409 -12.27 0.65 -7.17
C THR A 409 -13.70 0.74 -7.68
N ARG A 410 -14.56 1.53 -7.02
CA ARG A 410 -15.94 1.77 -7.49
C ARG A 410 -16.01 2.47 -8.85
N ARG A 411 -15.05 3.35 -9.17
CA ARG A 411 -14.99 4.02 -10.47
C ARG A 411 -14.58 3.04 -11.57
N GLU A 412 -13.61 2.18 -11.30
CA GLU A 412 -13.15 1.14 -12.23
C GLU A 412 -14.25 0.10 -12.50
N VAL A 413 -14.88 -0.40 -11.43
CA VAL A 413 -16.01 -1.34 -11.52
C VAL A 413 -17.19 -0.74 -12.30
N ARG A 414 -17.47 0.56 -12.12
CA ARG A 414 -18.49 1.27 -12.94
C ARG A 414 -18.07 1.42 -14.40
N SER A 415 -16.79 1.65 -14.67
CA SER A 415 -16.27 1.73 -16.03
C SER A 415 -16.42 0.39 -16.76
N ALA A 416 -16.07 -0.71 -16.09
CA ALA A 416 -16.26 -2.07 -16.60
C ALA A 416 -17.74 -2.37 -16.87
N ALA A 417 -18.63 -2.01 -15.93
CA ALA A 417 -20.08 -2.16 -16.09
C ALA A 417 -20.61 -1.41 -17.29
N PHE A 418 -20.16 -0.16 -17.46
CA PHE A 418 -20.58 0.68 -18.56
C PHE A 418 -20.09 0.15 -19.91
N GLU A 419 -18.84 -0.34 -19.97
CA GLU A 419 -18.30 -0.94 -21.20
C GLU A 419 -19.03 -2.23 -21.58
N LEU A 420 -19.33 -3.11 -20.62
CA LEU A 420 -20.13 -4.30 -20.86
C LEU A 420 -21.54 -3.92 -21.36
N HIS A 421 -22.23 -3.03 -20.65
CA HIS A 421 -23.57 -2.59 -21.02
C HIS A 421 -23.64 -1.94 -22.41
N ARG A 422 -22.66 -1.10 -22.75
CA ARG A 422 -22.56 -0.45 -24.06
C ARG A 422 -22.45 -1.47 -25.20
N LYS A 423 -21.85 -2.63 -24.93
CA LYS A 423 -21.55 -3.64 -25.94
C LYS A 423 -22.61 -4.74 -26.04
N THR A 424 -23.16 -5.19 -24.91
CA THR A 424 -24.15 -6.28 -24.85
C THR A 424 -25.60 -5.79 -24.83
N GLY A 425 -25.83 -4.51 -24.51
CA GLY A 425 -27.15 -3.97 -24.22
C GLY A 425 -27.71 -4.40 -22.85
N ALA A 426 -27.02 -5.26 -22.11
CA ALA A 426 -27.43 -5.78 -20.81
C ALA A 426 -26.47 -5.33 -19.71
N MET A 427 -27.01 -5.01 -18.54
CA MET A 427 -26.16 -4.77 -17.36
C MET A 427 -25.56 -6.11 -16.91
N PRO A 428 -24.32 -6.11 -16.36
CA PRO A 428 -23.73 -7.31 -15.78
C PRO A 428 -24.61 -7.85 -14.66
N ALA A 429 -24.71 -9.17 -14.55
CA ALA A 429 -25.56 -9.84 -13.55
C ALA A 429 -24.88 -9.90 -12.18
N TYR A 430 -23.55 -10.07 -12.16
CA TYR A 430 -22.80 -10.37 -10.95
C TYR A 430 -21.63 -9.41 -10.68
N PHE A 431 -21.26 -9.30 -9.41
CA PHE A 431 -20.05 -8.62 -8.97
C PHE A 431 -19.19 -9.52 -8.08
N LEU A 432 -17.94 -9.71 -8.49
CA LEU A 432 -16.91 -10.47 -7.78
C LEU A 432 -15.91 -9.49 -7.13
N PRO A 433 -15.83 -9.42 -5.79
CA PRO A 433 -14.93 -8.52 -5.09
C PRO A 433 -13.45 -8.95 -5.18
N ALA A 434 -12.54 -7.98 -5.03
CA ALA A 434 -11.09 -8.17 -5.14
C ALA A 434 -10.50 -9.04 -4.02
N SER A 435 -11.05 -8.92 -2.81
CA SER A 435 -10.58 -9.66 -1.64
C SER A 435 -11.33 -10.98 -1.50
N LYS A 436 -10.58 -12.08 -1.33
CA LYS A 436 -11.12 -13.40 -0.94
C LYS A 436 -11.84 -13.34 0.41
N ASN A 437 -11.42 -12.44 1.31
CA ASN A 437 -12.11 -12.13 2.56
C ASN A 437 -13.06 -10.96 2.33
N VAL A 438 -14.32 -11.26 2.02
CA VAL A 438 -15.31 -10.22 1.73
C VAL A 438 -15.72 -9.50 3.01
N ASN A 439 -15.67 -8.17 2.97
CA ASN A 439 -16.06 -7.28 4.05
C ASN A 439 -17.09 -6.27 3.53
N VAL A 440 -17.72 -5.46 4.40
CA VAL A 440 -18.76 -4.51 3.95
C VAL A 440 -18.26 -3.45 2.97
N THR A 441 -16.94 -3.26 2.82
CA THR A 441 -16.43 -2.34 1.78
C THR A 441 -16.69 -2.89 0.37
N ALA A 442 -16.79 -4.21 0.19
CA ALA A 442 -17.22 -4.82 -1.07
C ALA A 442 -18.66 -4.39 -1.43
N LEU A 443 -19.57 -4.29 -0.44
CA LEU A 443 -20.94 -3.79 -0.64
C LEU A 443 -20.97 -2.31 -1.05
N ALA A 444 -20.01 -1.50 -0.61
CA ALA A 444 -19.91 -0.10 -0.99
C ALA A 444 -19.38 0.12 -2.41
N VAL A 445 -18.67 -0.88 -2.96
CA VAL A 445 -18.06 -0.86 -4.29
C VAL A 445 -18.98 -1.45 -5.35
N ALA A 446 -19.83 -2.41 -4.96
CA ALA A 446 -20.79 -3.06 -5.86
C ALA A 446 -21.65 -2.03 -6.64
N PRO A 447 -21.83 -2.22 -7.96
CA PRO A 447 -22.82 -1.49 -8.74
C PRO A 447 -24.24 -1.63 -8.16
N ARG A 448 -25.17 -0.78 -8.60
CA ARG A 448 -26.59 -1.01 -8.30
C ARG A 448 -27.09 -2.16 -9.17
N ASP A 449 -28.03 -2.94 -8.63
CA ASP A 449 -28.76 -3.98 -9.36
C ASP A 449 -27.92 -5.16 -9.86
N VAL A 450 -26.75 -5.39 -9.24
CA VAL A 450 -25.94 -6.62 -9.43
C VAL A 450 -26.04 -7.53 -8.21
N GLU A 451 -25.84 -8.82 -8.45
CA GLU A 451 -25.73 -9.82 -7.40
C GLU A 451 -24.28 -10.01 -6.95
N LEU A 452 -24.02 -9.89 -5.64
CA LEU A 452 -22.69 -10.07 -5.09
C LEU A 452 -22.36 -11.57 -5.01
N VAL A 453 -21.24 -11.96 -5.59
CA VAL A 453 -20.79 -13.36 -5.58
C VAL A 453 -19.71 -13.54 -4.52
N LEU A 454 -19.95 -14.48 -3.61
CA LEU A 454 -19.01 -14.83 -2.55
C LEU A 454 -18.39 -16.21 -2.85
N PRO A 455 -17.13 -16.27 -3.30
CA PRO A 455 -16.47 -17.55 -3.54
C PRO A 455 -16.26 -18.31 -2.22
N GLU A 456 -16.48 -19.63 -2.24
CA GLU A 456 -16.07 -20.49 -1.14
C GLU A 456 -14.55 -20.68 -1.11
N HIS A 457 -14.01 -20.92 0.09
CA HIS A 457 -12.58 -21.13 0.29
C HIS A 457 -12.17 -22.52 -0.19
N HIS A 458 -11.53 -22.59 -1.35
CA HIS A 458 -10.76 -23.77 -1.76
C HIS A 458 -9.28 -23.37 -1.87
N ASP A 459 -8.53 -23.54 -0.77
CA ASP A 459 -7.08 -23.38 -0.70
C ASP A 459 -6.37 -24.53 -1.44
N GLY A 460 -6.50 -24.57 -2.77
CA GLY A 460 -5.88 -25.60 -3.62
C GLY A 460 -6.38 -27.03 -3.36
N GLN A 461 -7.48 -27.20 -2.62
CA GLN A 461 -8.19 -28.47 -2.53
C GLN A 461 -9.24 -28.57 -3.63
N ALA A 462 -9.48 -29.79 -4.10
CA ALA A 462 -10.39 -30.08 -5.19
C ALA A 462 -11.83 -29.53 -4.92
N PRO A 463 -12.63 -29.23 -5.96
CA PRO A 463 -13.87 -28.43 -5.85
C PRO A 463 -14.91 -29.01 -4.88
N GLY A 464 -15.57 -28.16 -4.10
CA GLY A 464 -16.66 -28.50 -3.18
C GLY A 464 -17.99 -27.84 -3.59
N PRO A 465 -19.10 -28.12 -2.88
CA PRO A 465 -20.37 -27.45 -3.12
C PRO A 465 -20.27 -25.95 -2.85
N GLY A 466 -21.01 -25.11 -3.58
CA GLY A 466 -20.96 -23.65 -3.46
C GLY A 466 -20.47 -22.93 -4.72
N VAL A 467 -19.77 -21.80 -4.55
CA VAL A 467 -19.28 -21.01 -5.70
C VAL A 467 -17.78 -21.23 -5.88
N LEU A 468 -17.40 -21.78 -7.03
CA LEU A 468 -16.01 -21.90 -7.49
C LEU A 468 -15.67 -20.77 -8.46
N ILE A 469 -14.58 -20.04 -8.20
CA ILE A 469 -14.04 -19.06 -9.14
C ILE A 469 -12.68 -19.55 -9.65
N ILE A 470 -12.63 -19.88 -10.95
CA ILE A 470 -11.41 -20.25 -11.66
C ILE A 470 -10.71 -18.96 -12.10
N ASP A 471 -9.48 -18.76 -11.64
CA ASP A 471 -8.71 -17.57 -11.95
C ASP A 471 -7.79 -17.82 -13.15
N ALA A 472 -8.21 -17.39 -14.34
CA ALA A 472 -7.44 -17.50 -15.57
C ALA A 472 -6.62 -16.23 -15.89
N SER A 473 -6.59 -15.26 -14.97
CA SER A 473 -5.87 -14.00 -15.15
C SER A 473 -4.36 -14.23 -15.37
N GLY A 474 -3.85 -13.72 -16.48
CA GLY A 474 -2.42 -13.77 -16.83
C GLY A 474 -1.96 -15.07 -17.48
N LEU A 475 -2.87 -16.01 -17.74
CA LEU A 475 -2.61 -17.22 -18.53
C LEU A 475 -2.72 -16.93 -20.02
N ALA A 476 -2.07 -17.75 -20.86
CA ALA A 476 -2.33 -17.71 -22.29
C ALA A 476 -3.72 -18.32 -22.60
N SER A 477 -4.32 -17.93 -23.74
CA SER A 477 -5.69 -18.33 -24.10
C SER A 477 -5.94 -19.85 -24.09
N ARG A 478 -4.96 -20.65 -24.57
CA ARG A 478 -5.05 -22.11 -24.52
C ARG A 478 -4.96 -22.65 -23.09
N GLU A 479 -4.03 -22.13 -22.30
CA GLU A 479 -3.86 -22.55 -20.90
C GLU A 479 -5.09 -22.23 -20.06
N ALA A 480 -5.73 -21.09 -20.31
CA ALA A 480 -6.98 -20.70 -19.67
C ALA A 480 -8.15 -21.64 -20.01
N GLN A 481 -8.25 -22.05 -21.28
CA GLN A 481 -9.24 -23.03 -21.72
C GLN A 481 -8.97 -24.41 -21.10
N ASP A 482 -7.72 -24.86 -21.12
CA ASP A 482 -7.33 -26.14 -20.53
C ASP A 482 -7.65 -26.18 -19.03
N LEU A 483 -7.36 -25.09 -18.31
CA LEU A 483 -7.68 -24.94 -16.89
C LEU A 483 -9.20 -25.01 -16.62
N LEU A 484 -10.01 -24.32 -17.45
CA LEU A 484 -11.47 -24.39 -17.34
C LEU A 484 -11.99 -25.83 -17.47
N HIS A 485 -11.55 -26.54 -18.51
CA HIS A 485 -11.96 -27.93 -18.74
C HIS A 485 -11.50 -28.86 -17.62
N GLN A 486 -10.28 -28.67 -17.13
CA GLN A 486 -9.71 -29.46 -16.04
C GLN A 486 -10.55 -29.35 -14.76
N GLU A 487 -10.96 -28.12 -14.40
CA GLU A 487 -11.78 -27.88 -13.20
C GLU A 487 -13.21 -28.41 -13.36
N LEU A 488 -13.81 -28.26 -14.54
CA LEU A 488 -15.13 -28.85 -14.85
C LEU A 488 -15.10 -30.38 -14.77
N GLN A 489 -14.03 -31.01 -15.26
CA GLN A 489 -13.83 -32.45 -15.12
C GLN A 489 -13.67 -32.86 -13.65
N ALA A 490 -12.88 -32.11 -12.87
CA ALA A 490 -12.69 -32.37 -11.44
C ALA A 490 -14.00 -32.26 -10.63
N ILE A 491 -14.90 -31.35 -11.01
CA ILE A 491 -16.25 -31.25 -10.45
C ILE A 491 -17.06 -32.53 -10.74
N GLN A 492 -17.04 -32.98 -12.00
CA GLN A 492 -17.78 -34.15 -12.44
C GLN A 492 -17.27 -35.44 -11.79
N GLU A 493 -15.95 -35.61 -11.65
CA GLU A 493 -15.33 -36.76 -10.98
C GLU A 493 -15.73 -36.89 -9.50
N LYS A 494 -16.11 -35.77 -8.87
CA LYS A 494 -16.61 -35.73 -7.49
C LYS A 494 -18.11 -35.99 -7.34
N GLY A 495 -18.83 -36.14 -8.44
CA GLY A 495 -20.29 -36.34 -8.43
C GLY A 495 -21.10 -35.08 -8.10
N LEU A 496 -20.47 -33.90 -8.13
CA LEU A 496 -21.14 -32.62 -7.94
C LEU A 496 -21.83 -32.20 -9.24
N GLN A 497 -23.01 -31.59 -9.13
CA GLN A 497 -23.71 -31.00 -10.27
C GLN A 497 -23.23 -29.57 -10.49
N TRP A 498 -22.63 -29.28 -11.65
CA TRP A 498 -22.36 -27.90 -12.03
C TRP A 498 -23.68 -27.22 -12.44
N VAL A 499 -23.91 -25.99 -11.99
CA VAL A 499 -25.11 -25.19 -12.30
C VAL A 499 -24.71 -23.73 -12.58
N SER A 500 -25.59 -22.98 -13.25
CA SER A 500 -25.43 -21.52 -13.36
C SER A 500 -25.53 -20.87 -11.99
N LEU A 501 -24.88 -19.71 -11.80
CA LEU A 501 -24.98 -18.92 -10.57
C LEU A 501 -26.44 -18.55 -10.22
N ASP A 502 -27.34 -18.40 -11.20
CA ASP A 502 -28.77 -18.13 -10.97
C ASP A 502 -29.54 -19.34 -10.38
N ASN A 503 -28.97 -20.54 -10.50
CA ASN A 503 -29.58 -21.81 -10.11
C ASN A 503 -28.89 -22.46 -8.90
N LEU A 504 -27.95 -21.72 -8.29
CA LEU A 504 -27.34 -22.05 -7.01
C LEU A 504 -28.23 -21.53 -5.87
#